data_AF-A0A9P7VEZ9-F1
#
_entry.id   AF-A0A9P7VEZ9-F1
#
_cell.length_a   1.000
_cell.length_b   1.000
_cell.length_c   1.000
_cell.angle_alpha   90.00
_cell.angle_beta   90.00
_cell.angle_gamma   90.00
#
_symmetry.space_group_name_H-M   'P 1'
#
loop_
_entity.id
_entity.type
_entity.pdbx_description
1 polymer ?
#
loop_
_entity_poly.entity_id
_entity_poly.type
_entity_poly.pdbx_seq_one_letter_code
_entity_poly.pdbx_strand_id
1 'polypeptide(L)'
;MNLIFSVFTILLSGYLTQASTSPLVVVGNKFHDLSNGNQFFFKGIAYQAQRSRNAPYDRTTETPYIDNLANATVCMRDLTNLKELGVNIIRVYQIDPTKNHDYCMKVLSEAGVYVIADLAEPNMSIDRNNPFWDVDIFDRYKVVIDSMHKYDNVAGFLVGNEVANSKLTTSSAPFVKAAVRDTKQYIKQKGYRRIPIGYASNDDAEIRNHLANYFVCTDGEEVGTADFYGINIYEWCGYSSYQTSGYRERTAEFQNFPVPIFFSEFGCNTVSPRPFTEIEALLSPPMTKVFSGGIAYEYFNYENNYGVVQETGTGDVVKLTDFEYLKNRYVSIDPEGIHIELSRNQTTNGGGDNHNAYSPIQCFRSTPFWKVSSLTPPTPNYNKCECLQASFSCILSPYTTCNEQELIREICTEIDCGEIEVDGAKGVYGKFSDCSLKQRASHALNLYYNKHNEDPERCDFNGRAILITNSDEKDLESIHALNGLKCLEILGGDSPISNVRHEVAGGNNKVGQVSGINSNRFNQTTKLMLSEGSRLHRMAHLILLAQAANYIHI
;
A
#
# COMPACT_ATOMS: atom_id res chain seq x y z
N MET A 1 75.90 -29.32 -7.60
CA MET A 1 74.57 -29.97 -7.65
C MET A 1 73.63 -29.03 -6.91
N ASN A 2 72.92 -28.20 -7.68
CA ASN A 2 72.06 -27.12 -7.20
C ASN A 2 70.70 -27.69 -6.78
N LEU A 3 70.21 -27.37 -5.58
CA LEU A 3 68.79 -27.50 -5.25
C LEU A 3 68.27 -26.13 -4.79
N ILE A 4 67.55 -25.47 -5.70
CA ILE A 4 66.72 -24.30 -5.43
C ILE A 4 65.36 -24.85 -5.01
N PHE A 5 64.98 -24.66 -3.75
CA PHE A 5 63.62 -24.90 -3.29
C PHE A 5 62.75 -23.69 -3.67
N SER A 6 61.89 -23.88 -4.67
CA SER A 6 60.87 -22.91 -5.07
C SER A 6 59.65 -23.09 -4.17
N VAL A 7 59.38 -22.12 -3.29
CA VAL A 7 58.16 -22.07 -2.49
C VAL A 7 57.07 -21.42 -3.34
N PHE A 8 56.14 -22.23 -3.84
CA PHE A 8 54.93 -21.75 -4.49
C PHE A 8 53.92 -21.31 -3.43
N THR A 9 53.81 -20.00 -3.20
CA THR A 9 52.72 -19.42 -2.42
C THR A 9 51.47 -19.39 -3.29
N ILE A 10 50.57 -20.35 -3.10
CA ILE A 10 49.24 -20.33 -3.72
C ILE A 10 48.43 -19.25 -2.99
N LEU A 11 48.34 -18.06 -3.60
CA LEU A 11 47.32 -17.07 -3.26
C LEU A 11 45.97 -17.66 -3.69
N LEU A 12 45.27 -18.32 -2.76
CA LEU A 12 43.85 -18.60 -2.89
C LEU A 12 43.13 -17.23 -2.84
N SER A 13 42.91 -16.64 -4.01
CA SER A 13 41.93 -15.58 -4.17
C SER A 13 40.58 -16.20 -3.83
N GLY A 14 40.18 -16.11 -2.56
CA GLY A 14 38.82 -16.42 -2.15
C GLY A 14 37.90 -15.50 -2.93
N TYR A 15 37.26 -16.02 -3.97
CA TYR A 15 36.03 -15.44 -4.46
C TYR A 15 35.07 -15.50 -3.26
N LEU A 16 34.92 -14.38 -2.55
CA LEU A 16 33.76 -14.17 -1.71
C LEU A 16 32.58 -14.29 -2.66
N THR A 17 31.96 -15.46 -2.70
CA THR A 17 30.61 -15.61 -3.22
C THR A 17 29.80 -14.62 -2.42
N GLN A 18 29.40 -13.51 -3.04
CA GLN A 18 28.48 -12.57 -2.42
C GLN A 18 27.24 -13.39 -2.09
N ALA A 19 27.05 -13.69 -0.80
CA ALA A 19 25.89 -14.44 -0.36
C ALA A 19 24.66 -13.62 -0.77
N SER A 20 23.64 -14.30 -1.31
CA SER A 20 22.34 -13.69 -1.50
C SER A 20 21.91 -12.97 -0.22
N THR A 21 21.23 -11.84 -0.37
CA THR A 21 20.71 -11.08 0.79
C THR A 21 20.01 -11.97 1.80
N SER A 22 20.13 -11.62 3.07
CA SER A 22 19.33 -12.21 4.14
C SER A 22 18.19 -11.26 4.51
N PRO A 23 17.08 -11.73 5.10
CA PRO A 23 16.01 -10.83 5.53
C PRO A 23 16.51 -9.72 6.46
N LEU A 24 15.99 -8.51 6.26
CA LEU A 24 16.14 -7.44 7.26
C LEU A 24 15.10 -7.62 8.38
N VAL A 25 15.51 -7.30 9.61
CA VAL A 25 14.64 -7.26 10.79
C VAL A 25 14.71 -5.91 11.48
N VAL A 26 13.61 -5.50 12.09
CA VAL A 26 13.53 -4.27 12.90
C VAL A 26 13.68 -4.63 14.37
N VAL A 27 14.62 -3.98 15.06
CA VAL A 27 14.79 -4.08 16.52
C VAL A 27 14.95 -2.67 17.08
N GLY A 28 14.00 -2.27 17.94
CA GLY A 28 13.90 -0.88 18.38
C GLY A 28 13.71 0.03 17.17
N ASN A 29 14.57 1.05 17.06
CA ASN A 29 14.52 2.01 15.96
C ASN A 29 15.57 1.77 14.85
N LYS A 30 16.02 0.52 14.66
CA LYS A 30 17.07 0.18 13.68
C LYS A 30 16.71 -1.04 12.84
N PHE A 31 17.11 -1.01 11.56
CA PHE A 31 17.16 -2.19 10.70
C PHE A 31 18.46 -2.96 10.93
N HIS A 32 18.38 -4.29 10.91
CA HIS A 32 19.54 -5.18 11.02
C HIS A 32 19.47 -6.29 9.96
N ASP A 33 20.61 -6.65 9.39
CA ASP A 33 20.74 -7.86 8.57
C ASP A 33 20.68 -9.09 9.48
N LEU A 34 19.75 -10.01 9.23
CA LEU A 34 19.53 -11.16 10.11
C LEU A 34 20.70 -12.14 10.13
N SER A 35 21.48 -12.24 9.06
CA SER A 35 22.58 -13.20 8.92
C SER A 35 23.81 -12.84 9.76
N ASN A 36 24.10 -11.56 9.88
CA ASN A 36 25.31 -11.05 10.54
C ASN A 36 25.01 -10.13 11.75
N GLY A 37 23.76 -9.71 11.94
CA GLY A 37 23.31 -8.88 13.04
C GLY A 37 23.72 -7.41 12.95
N ASN A 38 24.47 -6.99 11.93
CA ASN A 38 24.90 -5.60 11.79
C ASN A 38 23.72 -4.70 11.42
N GLN A 39 23.72 -3.47 11.93
CA GLN A 39 22.77 -2.45 11.51
C GLN A 39 22.89 -2.20 10.01
N PHE A 40 21.75 -2.11 9.34
CA PHE A 40 21.65 -1.87 7.91
C PHE A 40 21.25 -0.42 7.65
N PHE A 41 22.09 0.32 6.91
CA PHE A 41 21.81 1.68 6.48
C PHE A 41 21.45 1.72 5.00
N PHE A 42 20.41 2.46 4.66
CA PHE A 42 19.94 2.63 3.29
C PHE A 42 20.84 3.60 2.53
N LYS A 43 21.43 3.07 1.45
CA LYS A 43 22.02 3.84 0.35
C LYS A 43 21.14 3.52 -0.86
N GLY A 44 20.05 4.26 -1.01
CA GLY A 44 18.97 3.87 -1.91
C GLY A 44 18.80 4.76 -3.13
N ILE A 45 18.01 4.26 -4.08
CA ILE A 45 17.48 5.06 -5.18
C ILE A 45 16.04 4.65 -5.55
N ALA A 46 15.17 5.62 -5.82
CA ALA A 46 13.84 5.39 -6.34
C ALA A 46 13.93 4.81 -7.76
N TYR A 47 13.29 3.66 -8.01
CA TYR A 47 13.41 2.87 -9.24
C TYR A 47 12.04 2.55 -9.84
N GLN A 48 11.39 3.56 -10.41
CA GLN A 48 10.07 3.41 -11.01
C GLN A 48 10.04 4.04 -12.40
N ALA A 49 9.75 3.23 -13.42
CA ALA A 49 9.60 3.77 -14.76
C ALA A 49 8.17 4.30 -14.94
N GLN A 50 8.06 5.37 -15.72
CA GLN A 50 6.80 5.97 -16.11
C GLN A 50 6.52 5.64 -17.58
N ARG A 51 5.25 5.43 -17.91
CA ARG A 51 4.83 5.38 -19.31
C ARG A 51 5.10 6.73 -19.97
N SER A 52 5.70 6.73 -21.15
CA SER A 52 5.85 7.96 -21.92
C SER A 52 4.46 8.56 -22.18
N ARG A 53 4.33 9.87 -22.01
CA ARG A 53 3.04 10.59 -22.02
C ARG A 53 2.17 10.33 -23.27
N ASN A 54 2.79 10.00 -24.40
CA ASN A 54 2.15 9.73 -25.68
C ASN A 54 2.23 8.27 -26.14
N ALA A 55 2.75 7.36 -25.30
CA ALA A 55 2.82 5.95 -25.66
C ALA A 55 1.40 5.34 -25.64
N PRO A 56 0.92 4.76 -26.76
CA PRO A 56 -0.32 4.01 -26.75
C PRO A 56 -0.15 2.80 -25.82
N TYR A 57 -1.14 2.57 -24.97
CA TYR A 57 -1.23 1.33 -24.19
C TYR A 57 -2.69 0.87 -24.15
N ASP A 58 -2.87 -0.44 -24.14
CA ASP A 58 -4.20 -1.02 -24.10
C ASP A 58 -4.68 -1.13 -22.65
N ARG A 59 -5.60 -0.25 -22.26
CA ARG A 59 -6.20 -0.22 -20.91
C ARG A 59 -6.95 -1.51 -20.53
N THR A 60 -7.23 -2.39 -21.49
CA THR A 60 -7.90 -3.67 -21.23
C THR A 60 -6.93 -4.80 -20.92
N THR A 61 -5.65 -4.67 -21.31
CA THR A 61 -4.63 -5.71 -21.16
C THR A 61 -3.37 -5.25 -20.41
N GLU A 62 -3.22 -3.94 -20.20
CA GLU A 62 -2.06 -3.34 -19.58
C GLU A 62 -2.43 -2.45 -18.38
N THR A 63 -1.56 -2.42 -17.38
CA THR A 63 -1.66 -1.53 -16.23
C THR A 63 -1.30 -0.09 -16.60
N PRO A 64 -1.86 0.93 -15.91
CA PRO A 64 -1.53 2.34 -16.17
C PRO A 64 -0.10 2.72 -15.75
N TYR A 65 0.57 1.88 -14.96
CA TYR A 65 1.96 2.00 -14.52
C TYR A 65 2.86 0.98 -15.22
N ILE A 66 4.18 1.13 -15.09
CA ILE A 66 5.16 0.13 -15.55
C ILE A 66 5.73 -0.58 -14.32
N ASP A 67 5.70 -1.91 -14.29
CA ASP A 67 6.41 -2.69 -13.28
C ASP A 67 7.81 -3.08 -13.82
N ASN A 68 8.85 -2.40 -13.34
CA ASN A 68 10.23 -2.67 -13.74
C ASN A 68 10.72 -4.04 -13.26
N LEU A 69 10.18 -4.55 -12.14
CA LEU A 69 10.60 -5.82 -11.55
C LEU A 69 9.94 -7.02 -12.23
N ALA A 70 8.92 -6.79 -13.04
CA ALA A 70 8.30 -7.79 -13.92
C ALA A 70 9.01 -7.93 -15.28
N ASN A 71 10.03 -7.10 -15.56
CA ASN A 71 10.72 -7.09 -16.85
C ASN A 71 12.21 -7.41 -16.69
N ALA A 72 12.56 -8.67 -16.96
CA ALA A 72 13.93 -9.20 -16.85
C ALA A 72 14.97 -8.39 -17.66
N THR A 73 14.61 -7.92 -18.85
CA THR A 73 15.50 -7.13 -19.70
C THR A 73 15.82 -5.78 -19.08
N VAL A 74 14.79 -5.10 -18.56
CA VAL A 74 14.91 -3.77 -17.94
C VAL A 74 15.70 -3.85 -16.63
N CYS A 75 15.30 -4.73 -15.71
CA CYS A 75 15.98 -4.83 -14.43
C CYS A 75 17.44 -5.29 -14.57
N MET A 76 17.76 -6.16 -15.54
CA MET A 76 19.13 -6.62 -15.79
C MET A 76 20.01 -5.54 -16.43
N ARG A 77 19.47 -4.77 -17.39
CA ARG A 77 20.14 -3.60 -17.96
C ARG A 77 20.53 -2.63 -16.84
N ASP A 78 19.58 -2.33 -15.96
CA ASP A 78 19.76 -1.32 -14.91
C ASP A 78 20.60 -1.82 -13.72
N LEU A 79 20.64 -3.12 -13.45
CA LEU A 79 21.42 -3.69 -12.35
C LEU A 79 22.90 -3.31 -12.41
N THR A 80 23.48 -3.22 -13.61
CA THR A 80 24.88 -2.80 -13.78
C THR A 80 25.09 -1.38 -13.23
N ASN A 81 24.16 -0.47 -13.53
CA ASN A 81 24.21 0.90 -13.04
C ASN A 81 23.91 0.99 -11.55
N LEU A 82 22.95 0.22 -11.03
CA LEU A 82 22.66 0.17 -9.59
C LEU A 82 23.89 -0.29 -8.79
N LYS A 83 24.58 -1.35 -9.25
CA LYS A 83 25.83 -1.80 -8.62
C LYS A 83 26.92 -0.74 -8.68
N GLU A 84 27.05 -0.05 -9.81
CA GLU A 84 28.03 1.02 -9.97
C GLU A 84 27.76 2.22 -9.07
N LEU A 85 26.49 2.58 -8.85
CA LEU A 85 26.10 3.61 -7.87
C LEU A 85 26.46 3.21 -6.43
N GLY A 86 26.65 1.93 -6.15
CA GLY A 86 26.84 1.42 -4.79
C GLY A 86 25.54 1.43 -3.96
N VAL A 87 24.38 1.36 -4.62
CA VAL A 87 23.11 1.28 -3.89
C VAL A 87 22.89 -0.13 -3.33
N ASN A 88 22.31 -0.20 -2.13
CA ASN A 88 21.94 -1.46 -1.48
C ASN A 88 20.42 -1.62 -1.32
N ILE A 89 19.63 -0.64 -1.75
CA ILE A 89 18.17 -0.71 -1.69
C ILE A 89 17.53 0.13 -2.79
N ILE A 90 16.39 -0.31 -3.30
CA ILE A 90 15.56 0.47 -4.21
C ILE A 90 14.16 0.65 -3.62
N ARG A 91 13.52 1.78 -3.93
CA ARG A 91 12.08 1.97 -3.69
C ARG A 91 11.32 1.81 -5.01
N VAL A 92 10.30 0.97 -5.00
CA VAL A 92 9.37 0.78 -6.12
C VAL A 92 7.97 1.17 -5.67
N TYR A 93 7.31 2.02 -6.46
CA TYR A 93 6.04 2.63 -6.10
C TYR A 93 4.84 1.86 -6.65
N GLN A 94 5.05 1.04 -7.70
CA GLN A 94 4.00 0.22 -8.30
C GLN A 94 4.53 -1.15 -8.73
N ILE A 95 3.86 -2.19 -8.24
CA ILE A 95 4.05 -3.60 -8.61
C ILE A 95 2.78 -4.12 -9.30
N ASP A 96 2.93 -4.87 -10.39
CA ASP A 96 1.85 -5.66 -10.97
C ASP A 96 1.89 -7.06 -10.34
N PRO A 97 1.00 -7.38 -9.38
CA PRO A 97 1.03 -8.65 -8.65
C PRO A 97 0.65 -9.85 -9.54
N THR A 98 0.19 -9.62 -10.77
CA THR A 98 -0.14 -10.69 -11.72
C THR A 98 1.07 -11.20 -12.51
N LYS A 99 2.21 -10.51 -12.42
CA LYS A 99 3.45 -10.87 -13.12
C LYS A 99 4.40 -11.65 -12.22
N ASN A 100 5.39 -12.27 -12.85
CA ASN A 100 6.46 -12.98 -12.16
C ASN A 100 7.65 -12.03 -11.91
N HIS A 101 8.09 -11.93 -10.66
CA HIS A 101 9.23 -11.09 -10.26
C HIS A 101 10.49 -11.90 -9.91
N ASP A 102 10.46 -13.23 -10.05
CA ASP A 102 11.49 -14.14 -9.53
C ASP A 102 12.87 -13.82 -10.09
N TYR A 103 12.95 -13.55 -11.39
CA TYR A 103 14.22 -13.24 -12.03
C TYR A 103 14.83 -11.94 -11.49
N CYS A 104 14.08 -10.83 -11.52
CA CYS A 104 14.59 -9.53 -11.07
C CYS A 104 14.91 -9.53 -9.58
N MET A 105 14.04 -10.11 -8.75
CA MET A 105 14.28 -10.20 -7.31
C MET A 105 15.50 -11.05 -6.98
N LYS A 106 15.73 -12.15 -7.72
CA LYS A 106 16.92 -12.97 -7.58
C LYS A 106 18.20 -12.20 -7.93
N VAL A 107 18.27 -11.57 -9.10
CA VAL A 107 19.50 -10.86 -9.51
C VAL A 107 19.80 -9.63 -8.65
N LEU A 108 18.75 -8.96 -8.13
CA LEU A 108 18.89 -7.91 -7.12
C LEU A 108 19.45 -8.47 -5.81
N SER A 109 18.91 -9.59 -5.32
CA SER A 109 19.40 -10.27 -4.10
C SER A 109 20.86 -10.73 -4.23
N GLU A 110 21.25 -11.30 -5.37
CA GLU A 110 22.64 -11.69 -5.65
C GLU A 110 23.59 -10.49 -5.72
N ALA A 111 23.07 -9.31 -6.06
CA ALA A 111 23.83 -8.06 -6.04
C ALA A 111 23.82 -7.34 -4.68
N GLY A 112 23.12 -7.87 -3.67
CA GLY A 112 22.98 -7.22 -2.36
C GLY A 112 21.98 -6.06 -2.33
N VAL A 113 21.03 -6.01 -3.28
CA VAL A 113 20.04 -4.93 -3.40
C VAL A 113 18.68 -5.36 -2.86
N TYR A 114 18.21 -4.63 -1.86
CA TYR A 114 16.90 -4.78 -1.23
C TYR A 114 15.82 -3.96 -1.95
N VAL A 115 14.56 -4.27 -1.66
CA VAL A 115 13.38 -3.56 -2.20
C VAL A 115 12.48 -3.11 -1.05
N ILE A 116 12.12 -1.83 -1.04
CA ILE A 116 10.92 -1.33 -0.37
C ILE A 116 9.86 -1.12 -1.44
N ALA A 117 8.69 -1.73 -1.25
CA ALA A 117 7.59 -1.64 -2.20
C ALA A 117 6.38 -0.94 -1.59
N ASP A 118 5.85 0.06 -2.30
CA ASP A 118 4.54 0.61 -1.98
C ASP A 118 3.44 -0.41 -2.38
N LEU A 119 2.44 -0.59 -1.52
CA LEU A 119 1.33 -1.53 -1.76
C LEU A 119 0.26 -0.95 -2.70
N ALA A 120 0.12 0.37 -2.66
CA ALA A 120 -0.82 1.11 -3.47
C ALA A 120 -0.42 1.16 -4.95
N GLU A 121 -1.36 1.54 -5.79
CA GLU A 121 -1.12 2.02 -7.15
C GLU A 121 -2.01 3.24 -7.42
N PRO A 122 -1.78 4.02 -8.49
CA PRO A 122 -2.52 5.26 -8.73
C PRO A 122 -4.06 5.12 -8.63
N ASN A 123 -4.63 4.01 -9.10
CA ASN A 123 -6.08 3.80 -9.05
C ASN A 123 -6.59 3.05 -7.80
N MET A 124 -5.70 2.44 -7.03
CA MET A 124 -6.03 1.70 -5.80
C MET A 124 -5.16 2.21 -4.66
N SER A 125 -5.52 3.40 -4.18
CA SER A 125 -4.86 4.11 -3.10
C SER A 125 -5.89 4.86 -2.25
N ILE A 126 -5.51 5.21 -1.02
CA ILE A 126 -6.35 6.04 -0.16
C ILE A 126 -6.34 7.48 -0.70
N ASP A 127 -7.48 7.95 -1.22
CA ASP A 127 -7.65 9.34 -1.66
C ASP A 127 -7.63 10.26 -0.44
N ARG A 128 -6.64 11.15 -0.36
CA ARG A 128 -6.50 12.10 0.74
C ARG A 128 -7.70 13.03 0.93
N ASN A 129 -8.42 13.35 -0.15
CA ASN A 129 -9.56 14.28 -0.11
C ASN A 129 -10.87 13.58 0.25
N ASN A 130 -10.98 12.28 -0.05
CA ASN A 130 -12.16 11.46 0.21
C ASN A 130 -11.70 10.08 0.71
N PRO A 131 -11.10 10.00 1.91
CA PRO A 131 -10.36 8.82 2.33
C PRO A 131 -11.29 7.67 2.69
N PHE A 132 -10.98 6.50 2.15
CA PHE A 132 -11.61 5.22 2.48
C PHE A 132 -10.55 4.16 2.73
N TRP A 133 -10.90 3.19 3.56
CA TRP A 133 -10.17 1.94 3.72
C TRP A 133 -11.21 0.84 3.54
N ASP A 134 -11.24 0.28 2.33
CA ASP A 134 -12.29 -0.61 1.88
C ASP A 134 -11.73 -1.93 1.33
N VAL A 135 -12.64 -2.82 0.95
CA VAL A 135 -12.33 -4.15 0.42
C VAL A 135 -11.46 -4.11 -0.84
N ASP A 136 -11.63 -3.12 -1.72
CA ASP A 136 -10.89 -3.04 -2.99
C ASP A 136 -9.43 -2.63 -2.75
N ILE A 137 -9.22 -1.59 -1.93
CA ILE A 137 -7.86 -1.14 -1.57
C ILE A 137 -7.16 -2.21 -0.73
N PHE A 138 -7.86 -2.86 0.21
CA PHE A 138 -7.24 -3.90 1.02
C PHE A 138 -6.89 -5.14 0.20
N ASP A 139 -7.75 -5.55 -0.74
CA ASP A 139 -7.44 -6.67 -1.62
C ASP A 139 -6.25 -6.37 -2.54
N ARG A 140 -6.14 -5.14 -3.06
CA ARG A 140 -4.92 -4.67 -3.74
C ARG A 140 -3.68 -4.89 -2.88
N TYR A 141 -3.72 -4.51 -1.60
CA TYR A 141 -2.58 -4.63 -0.70
C TYR A 141 -2.22 -6.10 -0.44
N LYS A 142 -3.23 -6.96 -0.25
CA LYS A 142 -3.03 -8.41 -0.05
C LYS A 142 -2.35 -9.06 -1.25
N VAL A 143 -2.79 -8.76 -2.47
CA VAL A 143 -2.22 -9.42 -3.67
C VAL A 143 -0.78 -9.00 -3.94
N VAL A 144 -0.38 -7.75 -3.61
CA VAL A 144 1.02 -7.32 -3.68
C VAL A 144 1.86 -8.02 -2.61
N ILE A 145 1.35 -8.16 -1.39
CA ILE A 145 2.03 -8.93 -0.33
C ILE A 145 2.20 -10.40 -0.77
N ASP A 146 1.13 -11.02 -1.29
CA ASP A 146 1.15 -12.41 -1.77
C ASP A 146 2.14 -12.63 -2.92
N SER A 147 2.33 -11.66 -3.81
CA SER A 147 3.30 -11.80 -4.91
C SER A 147 4.76 -11.61 -4.45
N MET A 148 5.00 -10.82 -3.40
CA MET A 148 6.34 -10.37 -2.99
C MET A 148 6.89 -11.03 -1.71
N HIS A 149 6.06 -11.60 -0.84
CA HIS A 149 6.50 -12.02 0.51
C HIS A 149 7.60 -13.10 0.53
N LYS A 150 7.72 -13.88 -0.55
CA LYS A 150 8.66 -15.00 -0.69
C LYS A 150 10.11 -14.57 -0.91
N TYR A 151 10.35 -13.29 -1.21
CA TYR A 151 11.70 -12.79 -1.49
C TYR A 151 12.35 -12.24 -0.21
N ASP A 152 13.55 -12.73 0.12
CA ASP A 152 14.30 -12.31 1.31
C ASP A 152 14.76 -10.85 1.24
N ASN A 153 15.04 -10.35 0.02
CA ASN A 153 15.41 -8.95 -0.21
C ASN A 153 14.24 -7.96 -0.18
N VAL A 154 13.01 -8.38 0.14
CA VAL A 154 11.94 -7.42 0.48
C VAL A 154 12.17 -6.92 1.90
N ALA A 155 12.63 -5.68 2.01
CA ALA A 155 12.98 -5.00 3.25
C ALA A 155 11.75 -4.50 4.02
N GLY A 156 10.69 -4.12 3.31
CA GLY A 156 9.47 -3.59 3.91
C GLY A 156 8.43 -3.18 2.87
N PHE A 157 7.20 -2.96 3.34
CA PHE A 157 6.12 -2.41 2.52
C PHE A 157 5.66 -1.06 3.04
N LEU A 158 5.27 -0.17 2.12
CA LEU A 158 4.66 1.12 2.43
C LEU A 158 3.15 1.06 2.17
N VAL A 159 2.34 1.32 3.19
CA VAL A 159 0.86 1.34 3.08
C VAL A 159 0.31 2.68 2.58
N GLY A 160 1.15 3.67 2.38
CA GLY A 160 0.75 4.98 1.88
C GLY A 160 1.95 5.90 1.69
N ASN A 161 1.81 6.82 0.75
CA ASN A 161 2.81 7.84 0.41
C ASN A 161 2.12 9.21 0.38
N GLU A 162 2.48 10.08 1.33
CA GLU A 162 1.99 11.44 1.46
C GLU A 162 0.45 11.53 1.40
N VAL A 163 -0.27 10.62 2.05
CA VAL A 163 -1.75 10.66 2.02
C VAL A 163 -2.21 11.92 2.76
N ALA A 164 -1.90 12.02 4.05
CA ALA A 164 -1.95 13.29 4.75
C ALA A 164 -0.71 14.10 4.36
N ASN A 165 -0.91 15.19 3.64
CA ASN A 165 0.16 16.03 3.10
C ASN A 165 0.06 17.52 3.48
N SER A 166 -1.02 17.90 4.17
CA SER A 166 -1.23 19.25 4.69
C SER A 166 -2.23 19.21 5.84
N LYS A 167 -2.40 20.33 6.55
CA LYS A 167 -3.44 20.44 7.59
C LYS A 167 -4.86 20.10 7.12
N LEU A 168 -5.15 20.26 5.82
CA LEU A 168 -6.46 20.02 5.23
C LEU A 168 -6.77 18.52 5.03
N THR A 169 -5.73 17.68 4.99
CA THR A 169 -5.86 16.26 4.67
C THR A 169 -5.50 15.35 5.85
N THR A 170 -5.28 15.92 7.04
CA THR A 170 -4.94 15.17 8.26
C THR A 170 -5.97 14.08 8.62
N SER A 171 -7.25 14.31 8.34
CA SER A 171 -8.34 13.36 8.56
C SER A 171 -8.24 12.07 7.73
N SER A 172 -7.31 11.97 6.77
CA SER A 172 -7.00 10.74 6.05
C SER A 172 -6.08 9.78 6.83
N ALA A 173 -5.33 10.27 7.82
CA ALA A 173 -4.36 9.48 8.58
C ALA A 173 -4.94 8.24 9.29
N PRO A 174 -6.18 8.24 9.84
CA PRO A 174 -6.76 7.04 10.46
C PRO A 174 -6.97 5.88 9.48
N PHE A 175 -7.22 6.17 8.21
CA PHE A 175 -7.41 5.15 7.17
C PHE A 175 -6.08 4.48 6.83
N VAL A 176 -4.99 5.25 6.73
CA VAL A 176 -3.65 4.71 6.57
C VAL A 176 -3.24 3.90 7.80
N LYS A 177 -3.58 4.36 9.00
CA LYS A 177 -3.31 3.63 10.25
C LYS A 177 -4.08 2.30 10.33
N ALA A 178 -5.32 2.25 9.83
CA ALA A 178 -6.04 0.99 9.63
C ALA A 178 -5.34 0.08 8.60
N ALA A 179 -4.82 0.65 7.50
CA ALA A 179 -4.06 -0.12 6.52
C ALA A 179 -2.78 -0.75 7.12
N VAL A 180 -2.06 -0.04 8.00
CA VAL A 180 -0.95 -0.62 8.79
C VAL A 180 -1.43 -1.82 9.61
N ARG A 181 -2.51 -1.63 10.40
CA ARG A 181 -3.07 -2.68 11.26
C ARG A 181 -3.43 -3.93 10.47
N ASP A 182 -4.18 -3.76 9.39
CA ASP A 182 -4.79 -4.87 8.66
C ASP A 182 -3.79 -5.61 7.79
N THR A 183 -2.80 -4.93 7.22
CA THR A 183 -1.70 -5.59 6.48
C THR A 183 -0.79 -6.40 7.41
N LYS A 184 -0.43 -5.87 8.58
CA LYS A 184 0.30 -6.63 9.62
C LYS A 184 -0.49 -7.85 10.07
N GLN A 185 -1.80 -7.70 10.28
CA GLN A 185 -2.68 -8.81 10.64
C GLN A 185 -2.75 -9.85 9.51
N TYR A 186 -2.86 -9.43 8.25
CA TYR A 186 -2.88 -10.33 7.09
C TYR A 186 -1.58 -11.16 6.99
N ILE A 187 -0.42 -10.51 7.05
CA ILE A 187 0.89 -11.18 7.04
C ILE A 187 0.97 -12.24 8.16
N LYS A 188 0.52 -11.89 9.37
CA LYS A 188 0.47 -12.80 10.52
C LYS A 188 -0.47 -13.98 10.28
N GLN A 189 -1.68 -13.75 9.77
CA GLN A 189 -2.67 -14.79 9.48
C GLN A 189 -2.20 -15.77 8.41
N LYS A 190 -1.47 -15.29 7.41
CA LYS A 190 -0.91 -16.09 6.32
C LYS A 190 0.32 -16.90 6.74
N GLY A 191 0.88 -16.64 7.92
CA GLY A 191 2.11 -17.28 8.38
C GLY A 191 3.35 -16.85 7.58
N TYR A 192 3.29 -15.70 6.92
CA TYR A 192 4.42 -15.18 6.17
C TYR A 192 5.53 -14.68 7.09
N ARG A 193 6.72 -14.48 6.52
CA ARG A 193 7.79 -13.71 7.17
C ARG A 193 7.23 -12.36 7.63
N ARG A 194 7.59 -11.93 8.84
CA ARG A 194 7.18 -10.64 9.40
C ARG A 194 7.90 -9.48 8.71
N ILE A 195 7.53 -9.22 7.46
CA ILE A 195 8.02 -8.09 6.68
C ILE A 195 7.50 -6.80 7.33
N PRO A 196 8.37 -5.84 7.69
CA PRO A 196 7.96 -4.58 8.29
C PRO A 196 6.98 -3.80 7.41
N ILE A 197 5.99 -3.16 8.04
CA ILE A 197 5.01 -2.29 7.39
C ILE A 197 5.19 -0.85 7.85
N GLY A 198 5.42 0.08 6.94
CA GLY A 198 5.64 1.49 7.25
C GLY A 198 4.79 2.46 6.43
N TYR A 199 5.08 3.74 6.61
CA TYR A 199 4.44 4.87 5.91
C TYR A 199 5.49 5.85 5.42
N ALA A 200 5.27 6.45 4.25
CA ALA A 200 6.11 7.53 3.71
C ALA A 200 5.34 8.86 3.77
N SER A 201 5.91 9.84 4.45
CA SER A 201 5.33 11.17 4.67
C SER A 201 5.98 12.22 3.80
N ASN A 202 5.28 13.33 3.55
CA ASN A 202 5.94 14.56 3.13
C ASN A 202 6.53 15.31 4.34
N ASP A 203 7.20 16.42 4.08
CA ASP A 203 7.84 17.28 5.09
C ASP A 203 7.08 18.61 5.32
N ASP A 204 5.75 18.54 5.41
CA ASP A 204 4.95 19.74 5.72
C ASP A 204 5.16 20.17 7.18
N ALA A 205 5.66 21.39 7.37
CA ALA A 205 6.06 21.91 8.68
C ALA A 205 4.90 22.03 9.69
N GLU A 206 3.65 22.19 9.25
CA GLU A 206 2.49 22.32 10.14
C GLU A 206 2.10 20.96 10.75
N ILE A 207 2.31 19.86 10.01
CA ILE A 207 1.81 18.53 10.41
C ILE A 207 2.88 17.48 10.68
N ARG A 208 4.12 17.61 10.21
CA ARG A 208 5.12 16.52 10.21
C ARG A 208 5.33 15.85 11.56
N ASN A 209 5.43 16.64 12.64
CA ASN A 209 5.64 16.11 14.00
C ASN A 209 4.39 15.40 14.53
N HIS A 210 3.21 15.95 14.27
CA HIS A 210 1.96 15.30 14.66
C HIS A 210 1.74 14.00 13.89
N LEU A 211 2.03 14.02 12.58
CA LEU A 211 1.85 12.88 11.70
C LEU A 211 2.80 11.74 12.05
N ALA A 212 4.09 12.02 12.23
CA ALA A 212 5.06 11.00 12.61
C ALA A 212 4.70 10.34 13.93
N ASN A 213 4.38 11.13 14.96
CA ASN A 213 3.95 10.59 16.24
C ASN A 213 2.63 9.80 16.14
N TYR A 214 1.69 10.24 15.31
CA TYR A 214 0.41 9.54 15.14
C TYR A 214 0.57 8.13 14.58
N PHE A 215 1.51 7.92 13.67
CA PHE A 215 1.76 6.59 13.09
C PHE A 215 2.45 5.61 14.04
N VAL A 216 3.03 6.09 15.14
CA VAL A 216 3.65 5.25 16.17
C VAL A 216 2.95 5.34 17.52
N CYS A 217 1.88 6.15 17.63
CA CYS A 217 1.13 6.26 18.87
C CYS A 217 0.22 5.06 19.10
N THR A 218 -0.07 4.75 20.36
CA THR A 218 -1.03 3.73 20.77
C THR A 218 -1.79 4.16 22.02
N ASP A 219 -3.09 3.91 22.03
CA ASP A 219 -3.96 4.00 23.23
C ASP A 219 -4.21 2.61 23.85
N GLY A 220 -3.48 1.57 23.39
CA GLY A 220 -3.68 0.17 23.74
C GLY A 220 -2.81 -0.79 22.91
N GLU A 221 -3.42 -1.68 22.12
CA GLU A 221 -2.71 -2.67 21.30
C GLU A 221 -1.88 -2.04 20.16
N GLU A 222 -0.61 -2.46 20.03
CA GLU A 222 0.37 -1.96 19.06
C GLU A 222 0.10 -2.36 17.59
N VAL A 223 -1.01 -3.04 17.29
CA VAL A 223 -1.23 -3.61 15.95
C VAL A 223 -1.30 -2.53 14.86
N GLY A 224 -1.76 -1.32 15.22
CA GLY A 224 -1.85 -0.17 14.31
C GLY A 224 -0.63 0.76 14.26
N THR A 225 0.49 0.44 14.94
CA THR A 225 1.71 1.25 14.83
C THR A 225 2.55 0.81 13.62
N ALA A 226 3.09 1.79 12.89
CA ALA A 226 4.02 1.55 11.80
C ALA A 226 5.32 0.94 12.33
N ASP A 227 5.89 -0.02 11.61
CA ASP A 227 7.16 -0.68 11.95
C ASP A 227 8.38 0.16 11.52
N PHE A 228 8.18 1.15 10.65
CA PHE A 228 9.17 2.15 10.25
C PHE A 228 8.48 3.39 9.67
N TYR A 229 9.22 4.50 9.55
CA TYR A 229 8.72 5.77 9.01
C TYR A 229 9.67 6.37 7.97
N GLY A 230 9.15 6.66 6.78
CA GLY A 230 9.86 7.35 5.72
C GLY A 230 9.46 8.82 5.64
N ILE A 231 10.42 9.69 5.36
CA ILE A 231 10.17 11.11 5.05
C ILE A 231 10.70 11.43 3.66
N ASN A 232 9.85 11.94 2.78
CA ASN A 232 10.24 12.57 1.53
C ASN A 232 10.73 13.98 1.86
N ILE A 233 12.05 14.17 1.89
CA ILE A 233 12.68 15.39 2.39
C ILE A 233 13.57 16.04 1.35
N TYR A 234 13.31 17.33 1.10
CA TYR A 234 14.00 18.11 0.08
C TYR A 234 14.59 19.42 0.63
N GLU A 235 14.75 19.52 1.96
CA GLU A 235 15.25 20.74 2.62
C GLU A 235 16.71 21.07 2.25
N TRP A 236 17.53 20.06 1.92
CA TRP A 236 18.92 20.25 1.50
C TRP A 236 19.05 20.42 -0.02
N CYS A 237 19.43 21.61 -0.47
CA CYS A 237 19.65 21.91 -1.88
C CYS A 237 21.08 22.41 -2.15
N GLY A 238 21.74 21.85 -3.18
CA GLY A 238 23.10 22.25 -3.57
C GLY A 238 24.15 22.00 -2.47
N TYR A 239 25.11 22.92 -2.35
CA TYR A 239 26.16 22.87 -1.32
C TYR A 239 25.68 23.47 0.00
N SER A 240 24.68 22.86 0.64
CA SER A 240 24.20 23.25 1.97
C SER A 240 25.08 22.63 3.08
N SER A 241 24.61 22.71 4.33
CA SER A 241 25.26 22.14 5.51
C SER A 241 24.23 21.54 6.47
N TYR A 242 24.67 20.71 7.40
CA TYR A 242 23.82 20.10 8.43
C TYR A 242 23.01 21.14 9.23
N GLN A 243 23.59 22.32 9.49
CA GLN A 243 22.94 23.37 10.26
C GLN A 243 22.01 24.24 9.42
N THR A 244 22.35 24.54 8.16
CA THR A 244 21.57 25.48 7.32
C THR A 244 20.47 24.80 6.54
N SER A 245 20.57 23.49 6.30
CA SER A 245 19.55 22.71 5.59
C SER A 245 18.30 22.46 6.40
N GLY A 246 18.35 22.49 7.73
CA GLY A 246 17.26 22.00 8.60
C GLY A 246 17.50 20.58 9.13
N TYR A 247 18.49 19.84 8.60
CA TYR A 247 18.74 18.45 9.00
C TYR A 247 19.14 18.31 10.47
N ARG A 248 19.79 19.32 11.07
CA ARG A 248 20.05 19.34 12.51
C ARG A 248 18.76 19.34 13.31
N GLU A 249 17.81 20.17 12.92
CA GLU A 249 16.52 20.27 13.57
C GLU A 249 15.72 18.98 13.38
N ARG A 250 15.70 18.39 12.17
CA ARG A 250 15.08 17.07 11.94
C ARG A 250 15.73 15.97 12.79
N THR A 251 17.05 15.96 12.92
CA THR A 251 17.79 14.99 13.75
C THR A 251 17.42 15.11 15.22
N ALA A 252 17.27 16.34 15.73
CA ALA A 252 16.85 16.59 17.10
C ALA A 252 15.38 16.17 17.34
N GLU A 253 14.48 16.44 16.38
CA GLU A 253 13.07 16.05 16.44
C GLU A 253 12.89 14.52 16.57
N PHE A 254 13.70 13.75 15.84
CA PHE A 254 13.55 12.29 15.78
C PHE A 254 14.53 11.50 16.65
N GLN A 255 15.32 12.16 17.50
CA GLN A 255 16.37 11.50 18.30
C GLN A 255 15.87 10.31 19.13
N ASN A 256 14.64 10.39 19.64
CA ASN A 256 14.00 9.35 20.47
C ASN A 256 12.82 8.66 19.76
N PHE A 257 12.76 8.71 18.43
CA PHE A 257 11.68 8.08 17.68
C PHE A 257 11.75 6.55 17.81
N PRO A 258 10.62 5.86 18.08
CA PRO A 258 10.62 4.48 18.57
C PRO A 258 10.85 3.41 17.50
N VAL A 259 10.76 3.78 16.23
CA VAL A 259 10.89 2.89 15.08
C VAL A 259 11.92 3.45 14.10
N PRO A 260 12.50 2.63 13.21
CA PRO A 260 13.44 3.12 12.21
C PRO A 260 12.83 4.24 11.39
N ILE A 261 13.60 5.31 11.24
CA ILE A 261 13.26 6.45 10.39
C ILE A 261 14.33 6.63 9.32
N PHE A 262 13.94 6.96 8.10
CA PHE A 262 14.87 7.20 6.99
C PHE A 262 14.28 8.20 6.00
N PHE A 263 15.10 8.71 5.10
CA PHE A 263 14.61 9.55 4.00
C PHE A 263 14.09 8.65 2.88
N SER A 264 12.76 8.55 2.76
CA SER A 264 12.14 7.74 1.70
C SER A 264 12.30 8.36 0.31
N GLU A 265 12.57 9.66 0.27
CA GLU A 265 13.06 10.41 -0.88
C GLU A 265 13.99 11.53 -0.41
N PHE A 266 15.06 11.81 -1.15
CA PHE A 266 15.87 13.02 -1.02
C PHE A 266 16.52 13.40 -2.37
N GLY A 267 17.10 14.59 -2.44
CA GLY A 267 17.88 15.04 -3.60
C GLY A 267 17.26 16.23 -4.33
N CYS A 268 17.07 17.34 -3.60
CA CYS A 268 16.56 18.59 -4.14
C CYS A 268 17.28 19.01 -5.43
N ASN A 269 16.52 19.30 -6.49
CA ASN A 269 17.08 19.62 -7.81
C ASN A 269 17.04 21.11 -8.17
N THR A 270 16.86 22.01 -7.18
CA THR A 270 16.91 23.47 -7.42
C THR A 270 18.30 23.96 -7.85
N VAL A 271 19.35 23.22 -7.48
CA VAL A 271 20.72 23.40 -7.96
C VAL A 271 21.12 22.13 -8.72
N SER A 272 21.46 22.28 -10.00
CA SER A 272 21.86 21.19 -10.88
C SER A 272 23.19 21.50 -11.60
N PRO A 273 24.05 20.50 -11.87
CA PRO A 273 23.95 19.10 -11.41
C PRO A 273 23.93 18.99 -9.88
N ARG A 274 23.19 18.00 -9.36
CA ARG A 274 23.03 17.81 -7.91
C ARG A 274 24.33 17.27 -7.31
N PRO A 275 24.91 17.93 -6.29
CA PRO A 275 26.19 17.50 -5.72
C PRO A 275 26.04 16.38 -4.67
N PHE A 276 24.82 16.10 -4.23
CA PHE A 276 24.44 15.10 -3.22
C PHE A 276 25.26 15.19 -1.91
N THR A 277 25.64 16.39 -1.48
CA THR A 277 26.43 16.59 -0.25
C THR A 277 25.64 16.26 1.02
N GLU A 278 24.31 16.19 0.95
CA GLU A 278 23.44 15.70 2.02
C GLU A 278 23.75 14.27 2.46
N ILE A 279 24.32 13.43 1.59
CA ILE A 279 24.69 12.04 1.91
C ILE A 279 25.83 12.03 2.95
N GLU A 280 26.76 12.99 2.87
CA GLU A 280 27.83 13.15 3.87
C GLU A 280 27.26 13.43 5.25
N ALA A 281 26.21 14.26 5.34
CA ALA A 281 25.52 14.52 6.59
C ALA A 281 24.68 13.32 7.04
N LEU A 282 23.85 12.75 6.16
CA LEU A 282 22.93 11.66 6.46
C LEU A 282 23.63 10.41 6.98
N LEU A 283 24.81 10.10 6.43
CA LEU A 283 25.61 8.94 6.83
C LEU A 283 26.72 9.29 7.83
N SER A 284 26.71 10.49 8.42
CA SER A 284 27.63 10.88 9.49
C SER A 284 27.17 10.42 10.88
N PRO A 285 28.06 10.36 11.90
CA PRO A 285 27.70 9.92 13.25
C PRO A 285 26.54 10.68 13.93
N PRO A 286 26.34 11.99 13.75
CA PRO A 286 25.15 12.67 14.27
C PRO A 286 23.83 12.10 13.73
N MET A 287 23.76 11.82 12.43
CA MET A 287 22.51 11.39 11.79
C MET A 287 22.31 9.89 11.83
N THR A 288 23.35 9.07 11.68
CA THR A 288 23.27 7.58 11.73
C THR A 288 22.82 7.02 13.08
N LYS A 289 22.92 7.80 14.16
CA LYS A 289 22.32 7.47 15.46
C LYS A 289 20.79 7.47 15.40
N VAL A 290 20.21 8.30 14.54
CA VAL A 290 18.76 8.58 14.42
C VAL A 290 18.18 7.95 13.15
N PHE A 291 18.73 8.28 12.00
CA PHE A 291 18.25 7.85 10.68
C PHE A 291 18.96 6.59 10.19
N SER A 292 18.20 5.74 9.51
CA SER A 292 18.66 4.50 8.88
C SER A 292 19.11 4.73 7.43
N GLY A 293 19.61 5.93 7.09
CA GLY A 293 20.01 6.30 5.72
C GLY A 293 18.86 6.90 4.90
N GLY A 294 18.89 6.72 3.58
CA GLY A 294 17.88 7.29 2.69
C GLY A 294 17.91 6.77 1.26
N ILE A 295 16.93 7.22 0.47
CA ILE A 295 16.68 6.81 -0.92
C ILE A 295 16.66 8.06 -1.80
N ALA A 296 17.61 8.19 -2.73
CA ALA A 296 17.67 9.31 -3.65
C ALA A 296 16.52 9.25 -4.67
N TYR A 297 15.90 10.38 -4.98
CA TYR A 297 14.85 10.50 -5.99
C TYR A 297 15.43 11.17 -7.25
N GLU A 298 15.52 10.53 -8.42
CA GLU A 298 15.15 9.14 -8.77
C GLU A 298 16.11 8.57 -9.83
N TYR A 299 15.96 7.29 -10.21
CA TYR A 299 16.83 6.65 -11.21
C TYR A 299 16.58 7.21 -12.63
N PHE A 300 15.33 7.16 -13.10
CA PHE A 300 14.96 7.56 -14.47
C PHE A 300 14.68 9.05 -14.59
N ASN A 301 15.20 9.69 -15.65
CA ASN A 301 14.97 11.10 -15.89
C ASN A 301 13.72 11.36 -16.74
N TYR A 302 12.82 12.16 -16.20
CA TYR A 302 11.60 12.63 -16.86
C TYR A 302 11.56 14.17 -16.89
N GLU A 303 10.40 14.75 -17.23
CA GLU A 303 10.22 16.21 -17.28
C GLU A 303 10.44 16.91 -15.92
N ASN A 304 10.42 16.16 -14.82
CA ASN A 304 10.70 16.64 -13.48
C ASN A 304 12.20 16.88 -13.20
N ASN A 305 13.10 16.44 -14.07
CA ASN A 305 14.56 16.60 -13.97
C ASN A 305 15.16 16.04 -12.67
N TYR A 306 14.70 14.88 -12.21
CA TYR A 306 15.23 14.20 -11.02
C TYR A 306 16.06 12.95 -11.32
N GLY A 307 16.12 12.51 -12.58
CA GLY A 307 16.80 11.26 -12.90
C GLY A 307 18.32 11.36 -12.87
N VAL A 308 18.97 10.23 -12.59
CA VAL A 308 20.43 10.09 -12.77
C VAL A 308 20.79 9.37 -14.07
N VAL A 309 19.82 8.74 -14.73
CA VAL A 309 19.98 8.20 -16.09
C VAL A 309 18.85 8.70 -17.01
N GLN A 310 19.16 8.83 -18.29
CA GLN A 310 18.19 9.12 -19.34
C GLN A 310 17.98 7.87 -20.19
N GLU A 311 16.73 7.40 -20.27
CA GLU A 311 16.38 6.37 -21.24
C GLU A 311 16.35 6.95 -22.66
N THR A 312 16.96 6.24 -23.60
CA THR A 312 17.00 6.59 -25.02
C THR A 312 15.78 6.04 -25.75
N GLY A 313 15.51 6.54 -26.96
CA GLY A 313 14.44 5.98 -27.80
C GLY A 313 14.64 4.52 -28.23
N THR A 314 15.85 3.95 -28.03
CA THR A 314 16.17 2.53 -28.29
C THR A 314 15.94 1.64 -27.07
N GLY A 315 15.59 2.20 -25.91
CA GLY A 315 15.49 1.48 -24.65
C GLY A 315 16.84 1.24 -23.96
N ASP A 316 17.90 1.94 -24.36
CA ASP A 316 19.16 1.98 -23.62
C ASP A 316 19.12 3.10 -22.57
N VAL A 317 20.06 3.09 -21.61
CA VAL A 317 20.17 4.15 -20.60
C VAL A 317 21.52 4.84 -20.67
N VAL A 318 21.51 6.18 -20.68
CA VAL A 318 22.71 7.02 -20.65
C VAL A 318 22.82 7.67 -19.28
N LYS A 319 23.99 7.56 -18.65
CA LYS A 319 24.27 8.20 -17.35
C LYS A 319 24.31 9.72 -17.51
N LEU A 320 23.61 10.42 -16.62
CA LEU A 320 23.66 11.88 -16.51
C LEU A 320 24.75 12.28 -15.51
N THR A 321 25.08 13.58 -15.46
CA THR A 321 26.12 14.10 -14.55
C THR A 321 25.84 13.77 -13.08
N ASP A 322 24.58 13.78 -12.68
CA ASP A 322 24.13 13.44 -11.32
C ASP A 322 24.48 12.00 -10.92
N PHE A 323 24.60 11.07 -11.89
CA PHE A 323 25.02 9.69 -11.63
C PHE A 323 26.41 9.64 -11.00
N GLU A 324 27.36 10.39 -11.57
CA GLU A 324 28.74 10.41 -11.10
C GLU A 324 28.84 11.05 -9.71
N TYR A 325 28.08 12.13 -9.45
CA TYR A 325 28.04 12.74 -8.13
C TYR A 325 27.45 11.80 -7.08
N LEU A 326 26.31 11.17 -7.38
CA LEU A 326 25.66 10.23 -6.47
C LEU A 326 26.57 9.04 -6.15
N LYS A 327 27.15 8.41 -7.19
CA LYS A 327 28.12 7.32 -7.06
C LYS A 327 29.26 7.69 -6.12
N ASN A 328 29.91 8.82 -6.39
CA ASN A 328 31.10 9.23 -5.64
C ASN A 328 30.81 9.43 -4.14
N ARG A 329 29.58 9.84 -3.77
CA ARG A 329 29.17 9.94 -2.37
C ARG A 329 28.86 8.59 -1.74
N TYR A 330 28.12 7.72 -2.41
CA TYR A 330 27.78 6.42 -1.85
C TYR A 330 28.99 5.49 -1.66
N VAL A 331 29.96 5.54 -2.58
CA VAL A 331 31.16 4.69 -2.49
C VAL A 331 32.22 5.23 -1.52
N SER A 332 32.16 6.51 -1.13
CA SER A 332 33.17 7.13 -0.27
C SER A 332 32.86 7.08 1.23
N ILE A 333 31.65 6.70 1.62
CA ILE A 333 31.21 6.69 3.01
C ILE A 333 30.80 5.28 3.40
N ASP A 334 31.28 4.81 4.55
CA ASP A 334 30.81 3.57 5.18
C ASP A 334 30.34 3.88 6.61
N PRO A 335 29.02 3.93 6.86
CA PRO A 335 28.50 4.33 8.17
C PRO A 335 28.73 3.24 9.22
N GLU A 336 29.30 3.62 10.37
CA GLU A 336 29.44 2.72 11.52
C GLU A 336 28.10 2.54 12.25
N GLY A 337 27.61 1.30 12.27
CA GLY A 337 26.39 0.92 12.97
C GLY A 337 26.62 0.13 14.25
N ILE A 338 25.54 -0.28 14.91
CA ILE A 338 25.59 -1.19 16.07
C ILE A 338 25.12 -2.60 15.72
N HIS A 339 25.62 -3.59 16.46
CA HIS A 339 25.14 -4.97 16.34
C HIS A 339 23.76 -5.15 17.01
N ILE A 340 22.94 -6.06 16.49
CA ILE A 340 21.55 -6.30 16.92
C ILE A 340 21.40 -6.58 18.42
N GLU A 341 22.37 -7.23 19.04
CA GLU A 341 22.34 -7.47 20.50
C GLU A 341 22.39 -6.17 21.31
N LEU A 342 23.11 -5.14 20.84
CA LEU A 342 23.11 -3.83 21.49
C LEU A 342 21.75 -3.17 21.38
N SER A 343 21.10 -3.25 20.21
CA SER A 343 19.73 -2.76 20.03
C SER A 343 18.75 -3.47 20.95
N ARG A 344 18.85 -4.80 21.11
CA ARG A 344 18.00 -5.56 22.05
C ARG A 344 18.23 -5.17 23.51
N ASN A 345 19.49 -4.95 23.90
CA ASN A 345 19.80 -4.51 25.27
C ASN A 345 19.27 -3.10 25.55
N GLN A 346 19.27 -2.21 24.55
CA GLN A 346 18.68 -0.87 24.68
C GLN A 346 17.16 -0.94 24.83
N THR A 347 16.47 -1.82 24.11
CA THR A 347 15.01 -1.97 24.22
C THR A 347 14.56 -2.64 25.52
N THR A 348 15.35 -3.53 26.10
CA THR A 348 14.99 -4.35 27.28
C THR A 348 15.34 -3.74 28.63
N ASN A 349 16.39 -2.91 28.73
CA ASN A 349 16.91 -2.39 30.01
C ASN A 349 16.27 -1.08 30.50
N GLY A 350 15.15 -0.62 29.93
CA GLY A 350 14.46 0.60 30.38
C GLY A 350 13.76 0.52 31.74
N GLY A 351 14.08 -0.48 32.58
CA GLY A 351 13.54 -0.68 33.93
C GLY A 351 14.45 -0.24 35.08
N GLY A 352 15.61 0.37 34.83
CA GLY A 352 16.50 0.85 35.89
C GLY A 352 17.20 2.15 35.50
N ASP A 353 16.71 3.28 36.02
CA ASP A 353 17.32 4.62 36.16
C ASP A 353 18.11 5.26 35.00
N ASN A 354 18.14 4.66 33.80
CA ASN A 354 18.66 5.29 32.58
C ASN A 354 17.67 5.06 31.43
N HIS A 355 16.98 6.15 31.06
CA HIS A 355 16.08 6.26 29.91
C HIS A 355 16.65 5.57 28.65
N ASN A 356 16.09 4.43 28.22
CA ASN A 356 16.29 3.89 26.86
C ASN A 356 15.30 2.80 26.39
N ALA A 357 14.28 2.40 27.17
CA ALA A 357 13.11 1.77 26.55
C ALA A 357 12.22 2.86 25.96
N TYR A 358 11.98 2.82 24.66
CA TYR A 358 11.04 3.71 24.00
C TYR A 358 9.67 3.55 24.67
N SER A 359 9.24 4.56 25.42
CA SER A 359 7.92 4.55 26.04
C SER A 359 6.86 4.63 24.93
N PRO A 360 5.76 3.85 25.00
CA PRO A 360 4.69 3.94 24.03
C PRO A 360 4.20 5.39 23.89
N ILE A 361 4.24 5.92 22.67
CA ILE A 361 3.75 7.27 22.40
C ILE A 361 2.23 7.23 22.53
N GLN A 362 1.65 8.08 23.40
CA GLN A 362 0.19 8.17 23.54
C GLN A 362 -0.40 8.97 22.38
N CYS A 363 -1.59 8.59 21.89
CA CYS A 363 -2.18 9.33 20.78
C CYS A 363 -2.67 10.71 21.25
N PHE A 364 -2.28 11.75 20.51
CA PHE A 364 -2.68 13.12 20.83
C PHE A 364 -4.17 13.32 20.59
N ARG A 365 -4.80 14.15 21.43
CA ARG A 365 -6.15 14.64 21.18
C ARG A 365 -6.17 15.56 19.96
N SER A 366 -7.29 15.57 19.26
CA SER A 366 -7.49 16.47 18.13
C SER A 366 -7.34 17.95 18.55
N THR A 367 -6.72 18.75 17.68
CA THR A 367 -6.58 20.20 17.79
C THR A 367 -7.16 20.87 16.54
N PRO A 368 -7.33 22.21 16.51
CA PRO A 368 -7.82 22.90 15.30
C PRO A 368 -7.00 22.63 14.03
N PHE A 369 -5.72 22.33 14.17
CA PHE A 369 -4.78 22.06 13.07
C PHE A 369 -4.45 20.56 12.91
N TRP A 370 -4.86 19.72 13.87
CA TRP A 370 -4.70 18.27 13.87
C TRP A 370 -6.06 17.60 14.06
N LYS A 371 -6.81 17.44 12.97
CA LYS A 371 -8.18 16.92 12.96
C LYS A 371 -8.21 15.43 12.71
N VAL A 372 -7.72 14.68 13.70
CA VAL A 372 -7.53 13.23 13.59
C VAL A 372 -8.09 12.54 14.84
N SER A 373 -8.91 11.53 14.62
CA SER A 373 -9.37 10.60 15.65
C SER A 373 -8.35 9.49 15.89
N SER A 374 -8.19 9.02 17.13
CA SER A 374 -7.41 7.80 17.39
C SER A 374 -8.19 6.52 17.05
N LEU A 375 -9.52 6.58 16.95
CA LEU A 375 -10.33 5.51 16.36
C LEU A 375 -10.05 5.43 14.86
N THR A 376 -9.77 4.22 14.40
CA THR A 376 -9.52 3.89 12.99
C THR A 376 -10.70 3.12 12.40
N PRO A 377 -10.90 3.12 11.06
CA PRO A 377 -11.91 2.29 10.40
C PRO A 377 -11.80 0.80 10.79
N PRO A 378 -12.90 0.03 10.73
CA PRO A 378 -12.86 -1.42 10.93
C PRO A 378 -12.02 -2.11 9.83
N THR A 379 -11.61 -3.35 10.07
CA THR A 379 -10.97 -4.17 9.04
C THR A 379 -11.96 -4.49 7.92
N PRO A 380 -11.64 -4.22 6.64
CA PRO A 380 -12.57 -4.47 5.54
C PRO A 380 -12.98 -5.93 5.43
N ASN A 381 -14.29 -6.16 5.37
CA ASN A 381 -14.87 -7.50 5.33
C ASN A 381 -15.56 -7.76 3.98
N TYR A 382 -14.84 -8.43 3.09
CA TYR A 382 -15.32 -8.82 1.77
C TYR A 382 -16.65 -9.58 1.81
N ASN A 383 -16.76 -10.62 2.66
CA ASN A 383 -17.97 -11.44 2.74
C ASN A 383 -19.20 -10.63 3.19
N LYS A 384 -19.01 -9.70 4.14
CA LYS A 384 -20.08 -8.79 4.58
C LYS A 384 -20.56 -7.91 3.42
N CYS A 385 -19.62 -7.36 2.65
CA CYS A 385 -19.94 -6.45 1.55
C CYS A 385 -20.59 -7.17 0.36
N GLU A 386 -20.18 -8.39 0.05
CA GLU A 386 -20.86 -9.23 -0.96
C GLU A 386 -22.27 -9.61 -0.52
N CYS A 387 -22.46 -10.00 0.74
CA CYS A 387 -23.79 -10.31 1.28
C CYS A 387 -24.70 -9.08 1.29
N LEU A 388 -24.15 -7.91 1.61
CA LEU A 388 -24.86 -6.64 1.51
C LEU A 388 -25.30 -6.39 0.06
N GLN A 389 -24.38 -6.49 -0.91
CA GLN A 389 -24.66 -6.27 -2.33
C GLN A 389 -25.75 -7.22 -2.84
N ALA A 390 -25.71 -8.49 -2.43
CA ALA A 390 -26.70 -9.50 -2.82
C ALA A 390 -28.12 -9.20 -2.32
N SER A 391 -28.27 -8.36 -1.29
CA SER A 391 -29.58 -7.97 -0.77
C SER A 391 -30.29 -6.90 -1.62
N PHE A 392 -29.57 -6.15 -2.45
CA PHE A 392 -30.10 -4.93 -3.10
C PHE A 392 -30.96 -5.21 -4.34
N SER A 393 -32.11 -4.53 -4.45
CA SER A 393 -33.01 -4.62 -5.62
C SER A 393 -32.65 -3.57 -6.65
N CYS A 394 -32.18 -2.42 -6.18
CA CYS A 394 -31.64 -1.36 -7.02
C CYS A 394 -30.13 -1.28 -6.81
N ILE A 395 -29.35 -1.41 -7.87
CA ILE A 395 -27.90 -1.36 -7.81
C ILE A 395 -27.35 -0.34 -8.81
N LEU A 396 -26.10 0.08 -8.58
CA LEU A 396 -25.36 0.87 -9.56
C LEU A 396 -25.29 0.13 -10.90
N SER A 397 -25.55 0.85 -11.99
CA SER A 397 -25.52 0.29 -13.34
C SER A 397 -24.09 -0.09 -13.72
N PRO A 398 -23.83 -1.33 -14.17
CA PRO A 398 -22.53 -1.70 -14.72
C PRO A 398 -22.31 -1.12 -16.13
N TYR A 399 -23.36 -0.57 -16.75
CA TYR A 399 -23.34 -0.06 -18.13
C TYR A 399 -23.11 1.44 -18.23
N THR A 400 -23.21 2.15 -17.11
CA THR A 400 -23.12 3.61 -17.05
C THR A 400 -21.95 4.00 -16.18
N THR A 401 -21.03 4.80 -16.72
CA THR A 401 -19.97 5.41 -15.93
C THR A 401 -20.52 6.63 -15.20
N CYS A 402 -20.32 6.70 -13.89
CA CYS A 402 -20.66 7.87 -13.09
C CYS A 402 -19.62 8.07 -11.99
N ASN A 403 -19.57 9.29 -11.43
CA ASN A 403 -18.82 9.53 -10.22
C ASN A 403 -19.62 9.00 -9.02
N GLU A 404 -19.22 7.85 -8.48
CA GLU A 404 -19.95 7.20 -7.40
C GLU A 404 -19.97 8.03 -6.11
N GLN A 405 -18.94 8.84 -5.83
CA GLN A 405 -18.92 9.71 -4.66
C GLN A 405 -19.95 10.85 -4.79
N GLU A 406 -20.03 11.46 -5.98
CA GLU A 406 -21.02 12.49 -6.28
C GLU A 406 -22.44 11.93 -6.20
N LEU A 407 -22.65 10.74 -6.76
CA LEU A 407 -23.93 10.02 -6.68
C LEU A 407 -24.35 9.74 -5.24
N ILE A 408 -23.43 9.24 -4.40
CA ILE A 408 -23.70 9.04 -2.97
C ILE A 408 -24.08 10.38 -2.34
N ARG A 409 -23.31 11.45 -2.55
CA ARG A 409 -23.62 12.78 -1.99
C ARG A 409 -25.00 13.28 -2.39
N GLU A 410 -25.39 13.12 -3.66
CA GLU A 410 -26.71 13.48 -4.18
C GLU A 410 -27.82 12.74 -3.43
N ILE A 411 -27.72 11.40 -3.35
CA ILE A 411 -28.73 10.55 -2.70
C ILE A 411 -28.84 10.83 -1.19
N CYS A 412 -27.70 11.03 -0.52
CA CYS A 412 -27.66 11.26 0.93
C CYS A 412 -28.22 12.63 1.36
N THR A 413 -28.61 13.50 0.41
CA THR A 413 -29.41 14.69 0.74
C THR A 413 -30.85 14.34 1.12
N GLU A 414 -31.35 13.19 0.65
CA GLU A 414 -32.72 12.73 0.89
C GLU A 414 -32.78 11.45 1.74
N ILE A 415 -31.67 10.74 1.89
CA ILE A 415 -31.57 9.44 2.57
C ILE A 415 -30.54 9.51 3.70
N ASP A 416 -30.81 8.81 4.81
CA ASP A 416 -29.81 8.59 5.85
C ASP A 416 -28.76 7.59 5.37
N CYS A 417 -27.54 8.09 5.15
CA CYS A 417 -26.41 7.29 4.70
C CYS A 417 -25.44 6.94 5.83
N GLY A 418 -25.82 7.10 7.11
CA GLY A 418 -24.93 6.88 8.25
C GLY A 418 -24.25 5.50 8.27
N GLU A 419 -24.87 4.46 7.70
CA GLU A 419 -24.28 3.13 7.60
C GLU A 419 -23.09 3.03 6.63
N ILE A 420 -22.93 3.97 5.69
CA ILE A 420 -21.84 4.02 4.71
C ILE A 420 -20.96 5.26 4.86
N GLU A 421 -21.25 6.13 5.82
CA GLU A 421 -20.47 7.35 6.08
C GLU A 421 -19.11 7.06 6.72
N VAL A 422 -18.16 7.97 6.47
CA VAL A 422 -16.86 8.00 7.13
C VAL A 422 -16.50 9.42 7.54
N ASP A 423 -15.88 9.56 8.71
CA ASP A 423 -15.29 10.80 9.18
C ASP A 423 -14.05 10.48 10.02
N GLY A 424 -12.87 10.56 9.40
CA GLY A 424 -11.60 10.32 10.09
C GLY A 424 -11.22 11.40 11.11
N ALA A 425 -11.83 12.59 11.06
CA ALA A 425 -11.62 13.60 12.08
C ALA A 425 -12.39 13.27 13.36
N LYS A 426 -13.60 12.72 13.22
CA LYS A 426 -14.46 12.36 14.36
C LYS A 426 -14.38 10.89 14.77
N GLY A 427 -13.77 10.03 13.97
CA GLY A 427 -13.72 8.59 14.21
C GLY A 427 -15.06 7.89 13.99
N VAL A 428 -15.86 8.40 13.05
CA VAL A 428 -17.17 7.83 12.70
C VAL A 428 -17.01 6.96 11.46
N TYR A 429 -17.38 5.69 11.57
CA TYR A 429 -17.31 4.72 10.48
C TYR A 429 -18.58 3.88 10.50
N GLY A 430 -19.40 4.03 9.46
CA GLY A 430 -20.63 3.27 9.30
C GLY A 430 -20.39 1.77 9.18
N LYS A 431 -21.43 0.97 9.46
CA LYS A 431 -21.37 -0.51 9.42
C LYS A 431 -20.81 -1.07 8.11
N PHE A 432 -21.05 -0.39 7.00
CA PHE A 432 -20.69 -0.78 5.63
C PHE A 432 -19.71 0.23 4.99
N SER A 433 -19.05 1.06 5.78
CA SER A 433 -18.10 2.06 5.28
C SER A 433 -16.84 1.46 4.63
N ASP A 434 -16.55 0.21 4.95
CA ASP A 434 -15.46 -0.60 4.43
C ASP A 434 -15.82 -1.39 3.16
N CYS A 435 -17.06 -1.28 2.67
CA CYS A 435 -17.43 -1.82 1.37
C CYS A 435 -16.94 -0.93 0.24
N SER A 436 -16.79 -1.50 -0.96
CA SER A 436 -16.30 -0.74 -2.11
C SER A 436 -17.19 0.45 -2.40
N LEU A 437 -16.62 1.48 -3.02
CA LEU A 437 -17.37 2.68 -3.38
C LEU A 437 -18.61 2.37 -4.22
N LYS A 438 -18.54 1.36 -5.10
CA LYS A 438 -19.66 0.87 -5.91
C LYS A 438 -20.74 0.17 -5.09
N GLN A 439 -20.34 -0.63 -4.10
CA GLN A 439 -21.28 -1.29 -3.18
C GLN A 439 -21.98 -0.25 -2.29
N ARG A 440 -21.26 0.77 -1.83
CA ARG A 440 -21.81 1.88 -1.05
C ARG A 440 -22.77 2.74 -1.88
N ALA A 441 -22.45 3.00 -3.16
CA ALA A 441 -23.38 3.66 -4.07
C ALA A 441 -24.65 2.83 -4.30
N SER A 442 -24.50 1.51 -4.51
CA SER A 442 -25.63 0.58 -4.64
C SER A 442 -26.48 0.56 -3.37
N HIS A 443 -25.86 0.62 -2.18
CA HIS A 443 -26.57 0.72 -0.91
C HIS A 443 -27.43 1.98 -0.83
N ALA A 444 -26.85 3.15 -1.12
CA ALA A 444 -27.56 4.42 -1.12
C ALA A 444 -28.74 4.41 -2.11
N LEU A 445 -28.52 3.92 -3.33
CA LEU A 445 -29.56 3.75 -4.36
C LEU A 445 -30.69 2.82 -3.89
N ASN A 446 -30.35 1.71 -3.25
CA ASN A 446 -31.32 0.77 -2.73
C ASN A 446 -32.15 1.36 -1.59
N LEU A 447 -31.53 2.11 -0.68
CA LEU A 447 -32.26 2.85 0.35
C LEU A 447 -33.19 3.90 -0.25
N TYR A 448 -32.74 4.62 -1.28
CA TYR A 448 -33.56 5.58 -2.02
C TYR A 448 -34.79 4.94 -2.65
N TYR A 449 -34.57 3.83 -3.36
CA TYR A 449 -35.61 3.01 -3.97
C TYR A 449 -36.66 2.53 -2.95
N ASN A 450 -36.20 1.97 -1.83
CA ASN A 450 -37.08 1.49 -0.76
C ASN A 450 -37.89 2.61 -0.12
N LYS A 451 -37.28 3.78 0.13
CA LYS A 451 -37.98 4.97 0.66
C LYS A 451 -39.09 5.44 -0.27
N HIS A 452 -38.95 5.21 -1.58
CA HIS A 452 -39.93 5.59 -2.59
C HIS A 452 -40.89 4.43 -2.93
N ASN A 453 -41.19 3.58 -1.96
CA ASN A 453 -42.14 2.46 -2.08
C ASN A 453 -41.80 1.51 -3.23
N GLU A 454 -40.50 1.27 -3.46
CA GLU A 454 -40.03 0.33 -4.48
C GLU A 454 -40.51 0.67 -5.91
N ASP A 455 -40.75 1.96 -6.18
CA ASP A 455 -41.13 2.47 -7.50
C ASP A 455 -40.00 2.23 -8.53
N PRO A 456 -40.23 1.43 -9.58
CA PRO A 456 -39.22 1.14 -10.59
C PRO A 456 -38.61 2.36 -11.28
N GLU A 457 -39.39 3.44 -11.45
CA GLU A 457 -38.90 4.67 -12.08
C GLU A 457 -37.88 5.40 -11.19
N ARG A 458 -37.92 5.17 -9.88
CA ARG A 458 -37.00 5.78 -8.92
C ARG A 458 -35.65 5.10 -8.85
N CYS A 459 -35.58 3.82 -9.21
CA CYS A 459 -34.31 3.12 -9.26
C CYS A 459 -33.44 3.56 -10.44
N ASP A 460 -34.02 3.92 -11.59
CA ASP A 460 -33.24 4.28 -12.80
C ASP A 460 -32.21 5.40 -12.52
N PHE A 461 -32.60 6.38 -11.70
CA PHE A 461 -31.75 7.48 -11.23
C PHE A 461 -30.95 8.16 -12.36
N ASN A 462 -31.63 8.43 -13.48
CA ASN A 462 -31.08 8.96 -14.74
C ASN A 462 -30.13 7.98 -15.44
N GLY A 463 -30.52 6.71 -15.53
CA GLY A 463 -29.76 5.60 -16.12
C GLY A 463 -28.50 5.21 -15.35
N ARG A 464 -28.28 5.76 -14.14
CA ARG A 464 -27.11 5.44 -13.29
C ARG A 464 -27.30 4.17 -12.49
N ALA A 465 -28.53 3.68 -12.37
CA ALA A 465 -28.87 2.51 -11.60
C ALA A 465 -29.90 1.63 -12.31
N ILE A 466 -29.93 0.36 -11.93
CA ILE A 466 -30.78 -0.66 -12.56
C ILE A 466 -31.46 -1.51 -11.50
N LEU A 467 -32.70 -1.92 -11.78
CA LEU A 467 -33.38 -2.93 -11.01
C LEU A 467 -32.90 -4.33 -11.41
N ILE A 468 -32.50 -5.11 -10.42
CA ILE A 468 -32.24 -6.54 -10.60
C ILE A 468 -33.49 -7.34 -10.26
N THR A 469 -34.14 -7.86 -11.30
CA THR A 469 -35.34 -8.71 -11.21
C THR A 469 -34.95 -10.17 -11.07
N ASN A 470 -34.26 -10.54 -9.98
CA ASN A 470 -34.23 -11.96 -9.59
C ASN A 470 -35.44 -12.22 -8.70
N SER A 471 -36.40 -12.92 -9.28
CA SER A 471 -37.75 -13.22 -8.78
C SER A 471 -37.82 -14.43 -7.83
N ASP A 472 -36.69 -14.99 -7.44
CA ASP A 472 -36.65 -15.89 -6.29
C ASP A 472 -36.41 -14.96 -5.10
N GLU A 473 -37.37 -14.89 -4.17
CA GLU A 473 -37.27 -14.10 -2.93
C GLU A 473 -35.82 -14.11 -2.45
N LYS A 474 -35.26 -12.91 -2.21
CA LYS A 474 -33.87 -12.73 -1.76
C LYS A 474 -33.71 -13.28 -0.35
N ASP A 475 -33.72 -14.59 -0.27
CA ASP A 475 -33.57 -15.32 0.94
C ASP A 475 -32.08 -15.32 1.27
N LEU A 476 -31.66 -14.32 2.04
CA LEU A 476 -30.31 -14.23 2.59
C LEU A 476 -29.96 -15.46 3.46
N GLU A 477 -30.93 -16.29 3.84
CA GLU A 477 -30.69 -17.59 4.48
C GLU A 477 -30.24 -18.68 3.51
N SER A 478 -30.48 -18.50 2.20
CA SER A 478 -30.06 -19.40 1.12
C SER A 478 -28.72 -18.98 0.49
N ILE A 479 -28.35 -17.70 0.58
CA ILE A 479 -27.09 -17.17 0.03
C ILE A 479 -25.95 -17.41 1.03
N HIS A 480 -24.90 -18.08 0.56
CA HIS A 480 -23.69 -18.37 1.33
C HIS A 480 -22.53 -17.52 0.82
N ALA A 481 -21.79 -16.89 1.72
CA ALA A 481 -20.55 -16.19 1.39
C ALA A 481 -19.40 -17.18 1.14
N LEU A 482 -18.24 -16.67 0.72
CA LEU A 482 -17.09 -17.52 0.39
C LEU A 482 -16.53 -18.30 1.59
N ASN A 483 -16.77 -17.81 2.80
CA ASN A 483 -16.42 -18.51 4.05
C ASN A 483 -17.43 -19.60 4.44
N GLY A 484 -18.48 -19.83 3.65
CA GLY A 484 -19.52 -20.83 3.90
C GLY A 484 -20.59 -20.42 4.92
N LEU A 485 -20.51 -19.22 5.50
CA LEU A 485 -21.56 -18.70 6.37
C LEU A 485 -22.72 -18.11 5.54
N LYS A 486 -23.92 -18.14 6.11
CA LYS A 486 -25.11 -17.55 5.48
C LYS A 486 -25.05 -16.02 5.54
N CYS A 487 -25.55 -15.36 4.50
CA CYS A 487 -25.54 -13.90 4.46
C CYS A 487 -26.38 -13.27 5.57
N LEU A 488 -27.51 -13.88 5.96
CA LEU A 488 -28.30 -13.41 7.08
C LEU A 488 -27.48 -13.40 8.39
N GLU A 489 -26.68 -14.44 8.62
CA GLU A 489 -25.80 -14.54 9.80
C GLU A 489 -24.72 -13.45 9.77
N ILE A 490 -24.07 -13.26 8.63
CA ILE A 490 -23.00 -12.26 8.45
C ILE A 490 -23.51 -10.84 8.67
N LEU A 491 -24.74 -10.55 8.25
CA LEU A 491 -25.34 -9.21 8.36
C LEU A 491 -25.96 -8.93 9.74
N GLY A 492 -26.06 -9.95 10.61
CA GLY A 492 -26.49 -9.81 12.00
C GLY A 492 -27.94 -10.23 12.29
N GLY A 493 -28.52 -11.15 11.52
CA GLY A 493 -29.84 -11.75 11.78
C GLY A 493 -31.04 -10.88 11.36
N ASP A 494 -30.87 -9.56 11.33
CA ASP A 494 -31.79 -8.65 10.67
C ASP A 494 -31.37 -8.47 9.22
N SER A 495 -32.24 -8.84 8.28
CA SER A 495 -32.10 -8.37 6.91
C SER A 495 -32.08 -6.83 6.95
N PRO A 496 -31.21 -6.12 6.22
CA PRO A 496 -31.30 -4.65 6.07
C PRO A 496 -32.69 -4.18 5.58
N ILE A 497 -33.52 -5.14 5.14
CA ILE A 497 -34.89 -5.00 4.63
C ILE A 497 -35.94 -5.05 5.78
N SER A 498 -35.60 -5.31 7.04
CA SER A 498 -36.60 -5.63 8.08
C SER A 498 -37.42 -4.48 8.68
N ASN A 499 -37.34 -3.25 8.16
CA ASN A 499 -38.06 -2.09 8.71
C ASN A 499 -39.10 -1.45 7.80
N VAL A 500 -39.92 -2.21 7.07
CA VAL A 500 -41.29 -1.76 6.70
C VAL A 500 -42.24 -2.97 6.54
N ARG A 501 -42.75 -3.52 7.65
CA ARG A 501 -44.01 -4.29 7.61
C ARG A 501 -45.16 -3.30 7.76
N HIS A 502 -45.73 -2.83 6.65
CA HIS A 502 -47.06 -2.21 6.71
C HIS A 502 -48.13 -3.30 6.71
N GLU A 503 -48.94 -3.30 7.77
CA GLU A 503 -50.19 -4.06 7.85
C GLU A 503 -51.07 -3.72 6.64
N VAL A 504 -51.28 -4.70 5.76
CA VAL A 504 -52.27 -4.57 4.68
C VAL A 504 -53.65 -4.83 5.30
N ALA A 505 -54.36 -3.74 5.58
CA ALA A 505 -55.80 -3.78 5.79
C ALA A 505 -56.48 -4.27 4.49
N GLY A 506 -57.28 -5.33 4.63
CA GLY A 506 -57.97 -5.97 3.52
C GLY A 506 -58.89 -5.01 2.74
N GLY A 507 -58.74 -5.02 1.42
CA GLY A 507 -59.61 -4.31 0.49
C GLY A 507 -59.67 -5.06 -0.83
N ASN A 508 -60.72 -5.85 -1.02
CA ASN A 508 -61.10 -6.45 -2.29
C ASN A 508 -61.13 -5.40 -3.41
N ASN A 509 -60.46 -5.64 -4.53
CA ASN A 509 -61.03 -5.35 -5.85
C ASN A 509 -60.35 -6.16 -6.96
N LYS A 510 -61.20 -6.84 -7.72
CA LYS A 510 -60.89 -7.53 -8.98
C LYS A 510 -60.67 -6.50 -10.11
N VAL A 511 -59.89 -6.91 -11.11
CA VAL A 511 -59.89 -6.59 -12.56
C VAL A 511 -58.40 -6.52 -12.98
N GLY A 512 -57.89 -7.14 -14.04
CA GLY A 512 -58.40 -7.99 -15.12
C GLY A 512 -57.18 -8.35 -15.98
N GLN A 513 -57.07 -9.60 -16.41
CA GLN A 513 -55.99 -10.09 -17.28
C GLN A 513 -56.01 -9.38 -18.64
N VAL A 514 -54.86 -8.89 -19.09
CA VAL A 514 -54.56 -8.74 -20.52
C VAL A 514 -53.22 -9.39 -20.81
N SER A 515 -53.30 -10.45 -21.60
CA SER A 515 -52.22 -11.31 -22.09
C SER A 515 -51.54 -10.72 -23.33
N GLY A 516 -50.22 -10.81 -23.37
CA GLY A 516 -49.46 -10.98 -24.61
C GLY A 516 -48.35 -9.96 -24.86
N ILE A 517 -47.08 -10.41 -24.74
CA ILE A 517 -46.04 -10.37 -25.80
C ILE A 517 -44.84 -11.23 -25.33
N ASN A 518 -44.29 -11.98 -26.28
CA ASN A 518 -43.30 -13.07 -26.15
C ASN A 518 -42.03 -12.77 -25.33
N SER A 519 -41.87 -13.48 -24.22
CA SER A 519 -40.62 -13.63 -23.45
C SER A 519 -39.95 -14.97 -23.75
N ASN A 520 -39.17 -15.10 -24.84
CA ASN A 520 -38.42 -16.35 -25.07
C ASN A 520 -37.06 -16.21 -25.79
N ARG A 521 -36.46 -15.01 -25.85
CA ARG A 521 -35.09 -14.84 -26.37
C ARG A 521 -34.09 -14.15 -25.44
N PHE A 522 -34.51 -13.65 -24.29
CA PHE A 522 -33.63 -12.98 -23.31
C PHE A 522 -33.12 -13.89 -22.19
N ASN A 523 -33.70 -15.07 -21.99
CA ASN A 523 -33.41 -15.92 -20.81
C ASN A 523 -32.17 -16.82 -20.92
N GLN A 524 -31.56 -16.98 -22.10
CA GLN A 524 -30.38 -17.83 -22.27
C GLN A 524 -29.05 -17.06 -22.13
N THR A 525 -28.99 -15.79 -22.55
CA THR A 525 -27.75 -15.01 -22.54
C THR A 525 -27.36 -14.55 -21.12
N THR A 526 -28.34 -14.26 -20.27
CA THR A 526 -28.11 -13.81 -18.87
C THR A 526 -27.65 -14.96 -17.96
N LYS A 527 -28.09 -16.20 -18.22
CA LYS A 527 -27.66 -17.40 -17.46
C LYS A 527 -26.23 -17.84 -17.78
N LEU A 528 -25.73 -17.56 -18.99
CA LEU A 528 -24.36 -17.89 -19.40
C LEU A 528 -23.31 -16.97 -18.76
N MET A 529 -23.59 -15.66 -18.67
CA MET A 529 -22.62 -14.65 -18.23
C MET A 529 -22.40 -14.59 -16.70
N LEU A 530 -23.44 -14.82 -15.88
CA LEU A 530 -23.28 -15.00 -14.42
C LEU A 530 -22.49 -16.28 -14.07
N SER A 531 -22.54 -17.29 -14.95
CA SER A 531 -21.72 -18.49 -14.82
C SER A 531 -20.28 -18.29 -15.30
N GLU A 532 -20.03 -17.39 -16.28
CA GLU A 532 -18.69 -17.13 -16.80
C GLU A 532 -17.88 -16.17 -15.91
N GLY A 533 -18.49 -15.14 -15.33
CA GLY A 533 -17.82 -14.27 -14.35
C GLY A 533 -17.39 -15.02 -13.09
N SER A 534 -18.24 -15.94 -12.60
CA SER A 534 -17.91 -16.83 -11.49
C SER A 534 -16.93 -17.96 -11.88
N ARG A 535 -16.91 -18.41 -13.15
CA ARG A 535 -15.91 -19.38 -13.66
C ARG A 535 -14.54 -18.77 -13.90
N LEU A 536 -14.44 -17.52 -14.36
CA LEU A 536 -13.16 -16.81 -14.54
C LEU A 536 -12.51 -16.52 -13.19
N HIS A 537 -13.28 -16.11 -12.18
CA HIS A 537 -12.79 -15.95 -10.80
C HIS A 537 -12.45 -17.31 -10.15
N ARG A 538 -13.27 -18.35 -10.34
CA ARG A 538 -12.94 -19.71 -9.86
C ARG A 538 -11.73 -20.30 -10.57
N MET A 539 -11.50 -20.03 -11.85
CA MET A 539 -10.31 -20.50 -12.56
C MET A 539 -9.05 -19.78 -12.09
N ALA A 540 -9.10 -18.47 -11.84
CA ALA A 540 -7.97 -17.76 -11.23
C ALA A 540 -7.62 -18.36 -9.86
N HIS A 541 -8.62 -18.67 -9.03
CA HIS A 541 -8.43 -19.26 -7.71
C HIS A 541 -7.99 -20.74 -7.74
N LEU A 542 -8.47 -21.54 -8.70
CA LEU A 542 -8.05 -22.94 -8.91
C LEU A 542 -6.65 -23.06 -9.53
N ILE A 543 -6.24 -22.11 -10.38
CA ILE A 543 -4.88 -22.03 -10.92
C ILE A 543 -3.89 -21.69 -9.79
N LEU A 544 -4.25 -20.77 -8.89
CA LEU A 544 -3.47 -20.46 -7.68
C LEU A 544 -3.36 -21.66 -6.72
N LEU A 545 -4.44 -22.43 -6.53
CA LEU A 545 -4.42 -23.64 -5.69
C LEU A 545 -3.68 -24.82 -6.33
N ALA A 546 -3.75 -24.99 -7.66
CA ALA A 546 -3.01 -26.02 -8.39
C ALA A 546 -1.50 -25.72 -8.45
N GLN A 547 -1.11 -24.44 -8.51
CA GLN A 547 0.29 -24.03 -8.38
C GLN A 547 0.82 -24.21 -6.95
N ALA A 548 -0.01 -24.07 -5.92
CA ALA A 548 0.37 -24.36 -4.54
C ALA A 548 0.48 -25.88 -4.25
N ALA A 549 -0.33 -26.72 -4.90
CA ALA A 549 -0.30 -28.18 -4.70
C ALA A 549 0.90 -28.88 -5.38
N ASN A 550 1.49 -28.28 -6.43
CA ASN A 550 2.68 -28.82 -7.11
C ASN A 550 4.01 -28.57 -6.37
N TYR A 551 4.00 -27.92 -5.20
CA TYR A 551 5.19 -27.70 -4.37
C TYR A 551 5.37 -28.70 -3.22
N ILE A 552 4.58 -29.80 -3.18
CA ILE A 552 4.70 -30.84 -2.13
C ILE A 552 5.38 -32.13 -2.62
N HIS A 553 5.72 -32.25 -3.90
CA HIS A 553 6.59 -33.34 -4.37
C HIS A 553 7.55 -32.83 -5.45
N ILE A 554 8.76 -32.43 -5.02
CA ILE A 554 10.09 -32.76 -5.55
C ILE A 554 11.13 -32.25 -4.54
#